data_AF-A0A093H8E9-F1
#
_entry.id   AF-A0A093H8E9-F1
#
_cell.length_a   1.000
_cell.length_b   1.000
_cell.length_c   1.000
_cell.angle_alpha   90.00
_cell.angle_beta   90.00
_cell.angle_gamma   90.00
#
_symmetry.space_group_name_H-M   'P 1'
#
loop_
_entity.id
_entity.type
_entity.pdbx_description
1 polymer ?
#
loop_
_entity_poly.entity_id
_entity_poly.type
_entity_poly.pdbx_seq_one_letter_code
_entity_poly.pdbx_strand_id
1 'polypeptide(L)'
;SVQQLLEDGTDPCAADDKGRTALHFASCNGNDHIVQLLLDHGADPNQRDGLGNTPLHLAACTNHVPVITTLLRGGARVDALDRAGRTPLHLAKSKLNILQEGLSHSLEAVRLEVKQIIQMLREYLERLGRHEQKEQLDDLCSKLQMTSTKEQVGSTELL
;
A
#
# COMPACT_ATOMS: atom_id res chain seq x y z
N SER A 1 -16.55 19.54 10.45
CA SER A 1 -15.88 18.63 9.48
C SER A 1 -14.42 18.44 9.86
N VAL A 2 -13.72 17.41 9.35
CA VAL A 2 -12.28 17.20 9.66
C VAL A 2 -11.46 18.46 9.37
N GLN A 3 -11.78 19.16 8.28
CA GLN A 3 -11.18 20.45 7.93
C GLN A 3 -11.33 21.51 9.04
N GLN A 4 -12.53 21.64 9.62
CA GLN A 4 -12.80 22.60 10.70
C GLN A 4 -12.03 22.25 11.99
N LEU A 5 -11.86 20.96 12.31
CA LEU A 5 -11.05 20.52 13.45
C LEU A 5 -9.56 20.86 13.28
N LEU A 6 -9.04 20.76 12.05
CA LEU A 6 -7.66 21.13 11.74
C LEU A 6 -7.46 22.66 11.77
N GLU A 7 -8.46 23.42 11.34
CA GLU A 7 -8.47 24.89 11.43
C GLU A 7 -8.58 25.39 12.88
N ASP A 8 -9.27 24.66 13.76
CA ASP A 8 -9.42 24.96 15.18
C ASP A 8 -8.16 24.65 16.04
N GLY A 9 -7.05 24.24 15.40
CA GLY A 9 -5.77 23.98 16.08
C GLY A 9 -5.64 22.59 16.71
N THR A 10 -6.50 21.63 16.31
CA THR A 10 -6.31 20.22 16.67
C THR A 10 -5.05 19.70 16.01
N ASP A 11 -4.18 19.03 16.77
CA ASP A 11 -2.98 18.40 16.21
C ASP A 11 -3.37 17.25 15.24
N PRO A 12 -3.18 17.39 13.91
CA PRO A 12 -3.47 16.34 12.92
C PRO A 12 -2.65 15.06 13.17
N CYS A 13 -1.53 15.19 13.87
CA CYS A 13 -0.57 14.13 14.13
C CYS A 13 -0.81 13.42 15.46
N ALA A 14 -1.84 13.82 16.23
CA ALA A 14 -2.19 13.16 17.47
C ALA A 14 -2.43 11.66 17.23
N ALA A 15 -1.79 10.84 18.07
CA ALA A 15 -1.92 9.40 18.04
C ALA A 15 -2.76 8.91 19.21
N ASP A 16 -3.56 7.87 18.99
CA ASP A 16 -4.26 7.16 20.07
C ASP A 16 -3.29 6.29 20.91
N ASP A 17 -3.79 5.62 21.94
CA ASP A 17 -3.00 4.72 22.81
C ASP A 17 -2.33 3.56 22.05
N LYS A 18 -2.74 3.30 20.80
CA LYS A 18 -2.16 2.29 19.91
C LYS A 18 -1.23 2.91 18.87
N GLY A 19 -0.86 4.18 19.00
CA GLY A 19 0.02 4.88 18.07
C GLY A 19 -0.62 5.20 16.72
N ARG A 20 -1.95 5.08 16.57
CA ARG A 20 -2.65 5.34 15.32
C ARG A 20 -3.04 6.80 15.22
N THR A 21 -2.64 7.43 14.13
CA THR A 21 -2.99 8.82 13.80
C THR A 21 -4.26 8.90 12.96
N ALA A 22 -4.81 10.11 12.78
CA ALA A 22 -5.91 10.36 11.83
C ALA A 22 -5.59 9.82 10.42
N LEU A 23 -4.32 9.89 9.99
CA LEU A 23 -3.87 9.39 8.70
C LEU A 23 -4.02 7.87 8.60
N HIS A 24 -3.75 7.11 9.66
CA HIS A 24 -3.97 5.66 9.68
C HIS A 24 -5.44 5.31 9.44
N PHE A 25 -6.35 5.99 10.14
CA PHE A 25 -7.79 5.75 10.01
C PHE A 25 -8.31 6.15 8.64
N ALA A 26 -7.91 7.33 8.13
CA ALA A 26 -8.29 7.80 6.81
C ALA A 26 -7.80 6.85 5.70
N SER A 27 -6.58 6.34 5.84
CA SER A 27 -6.01 5.37 4.90
C SER A 27 -6.70 4.01 4.93
N CYS A 28 -7.03 3.51 6.12
CA CYS A 28 -7.78 2.26 6.28
C CYS A 28 -9.20 2.35 5.68
N ASN A 29 -9.85 3.52 5.80
CA ASN A 29 -11.22 3.74 5.34
C ASN A 29 -11.34 4.15 3.86
N GLY A 30 -10.21 4.40 3.18
CA GLY A 30 -10.22 4.76 1.76
C GLY A 30 -10.55 6.22 1.46
N ASN A 31 -10.49 7.10 2.48
CA ASN A 31 -10.88 8.50 2.35
C ASN A 31 -9.74 9.36 1.78
N ASP A 32 -9.51 9.26 0.47
CA ASP A 32 -8.48 10.00 -0.28
C ASP A 32 -8.44 11.50 0.06
N HIS A 33 -9.59 12.18 0.04
CA HIS A 33 -9.64 13.61 0.34
C HIS A 33 -9.11 13.96 1.74
N ILE A 34 -9.44 13.15 2.75
CA ILE A 34 -8.96 13.35 4.12
C ILE A 34 -7.47 13.01 4.22
N VAL A 35 -7.02 11.97 3.51
CA VAL A 35 -5.60 11.61 3.43
C VAL A 35 -4.78 12.76 2.86
N GLN A 36 -5.20 13.33 1.72
CA GLN A 36 -4.54 14.47 1.11
C GLN A 36 -4.49 15.67 2.07
N LEU A 37 -5.62 16.02 2.68
CA LEU A 37 -5.70 17.12 3.65
C LEU A 37 -4.73 16.92 4.82
N LEU A 38 -4.67 15.72 5.40
CA LEU A 38 -3.76 15.44 6.51
C LEU A 38 -2.28 15.55 6.10
N LEU A 39 -1.92 15.09 4.89
CA LEU A 39 -0.56 15.23 4.37
C LEU A 39 -0.20 16.70 4.12
N ASP A 40 -1.13 17.50 3.58
CA ASP A 40 -0.94 18.94 3.36
C ASP A 40 -0.73 19.70 4.68
N HIS A 41 -1.31 19.18 5.77
CA HIS A 41 -1.12 19.69 7.14
C HIS A 41 0.04 19.02 7.90
N GLY A 42 0.95 18.32 7.20
CA GLY A 42 2.21 17.86 7.75
C GLY A 42 2.17 16.49 8.46
N ALA A 43 1.10 15.71 8.28
CA ALA A 43 1.06 14.34 8.80
C ALA A 43 2.17 13.48 8.15
N ASP A 44 2.91 12.73 8.96
CA ASP A 44 3.96 11.83 8.47
C ASP A 44 3.36 10.57 7.82
N PRO A 45 3.52 10.37 6.49
CA PRO A 45 3.04 9.17 5.80
C PRO A 45 3.76 7.88 6.21
N ASN A 46 4.87 7.98 6.94
CA ASN A 46 5.67 6.86 7.42
C ASN A 46 5.53 6.62 8.93
N GLN A 47 4.65 7.37 9.62
CA GLN A 47 4.37 7.16 11.04
C GLN A 47 3.94 5.71 11.26
N ARG A 48 4.50 5.07 12.29
CA ARG A 48 4.21 3.68 12.63
C ARG A 48 3.25 3.62 13.82
N ASP A 49 2.22 2.77 13.69
CA ASP A 49 1.35 2.42 14.81
C ASP A 49 2.03 1.41 15.76
N GLY A 50 1.30 1.02 16.80
CA GLY A 50 1.72 0.05 17.81
C GLY A 50 1.90 -1.37 17.28
N LEU A 51 1.58 -1.66 16.02
CA LEU A 51 1.92 -2.90 15.32
C LEU A 51 3.04 -2.70 14.29
N GLY A 52 3.59 -1.49 14.19
CA GLY A 52 4.60 -1.12 13.22
C GLY A 52 4.04 -0.81 11.84
N ASN A 53 2.71 -0.84 11.64
CA ASN A 53 2.08 -0.52 10.37
C ASN A 53 2.19 0.97 10.10
N THR A 54 2.41 1.32 8.85
CA THR A 54 2.27 2.69 8.34
C THR A 54 0.87 2.90 7.74
N PRO A 55 0.44 4.14 7.45
CA PRO A 55 -0.77 4.39 6.67
C PRO A 55 -0.82 3.59 5.36
N LEU A 56 0.33 3.41 4.69
CA LEU A 56 0.43 2.63 3.45
C LEU A 56 0.14 1.13 3.67
N HIS A 57 0.53 0.56 4.83
CA HIS A 57 0.18 -0.82 5.20
C HIS A 57 -1.34 -1.01 5.26
N LEU A 58 -2.05 -0.06 5.88
CA LEU A 58 -3.49 -0.14 6.04
C LEU A 58 -4.21 0.04 4.70
N ALA A 59 -3.80 1.03 3.89
CA ALA A 59 -4.36 1.25 2.56
C ALA A 59 -4.15 0.06 1.61
N ALA A 60 -2.98 -0.58 1.68
CA ALA A 60 -2.67 -1.78 0.91
C ALA A 60 -3.48 -3.00 1.36
N CYS A 61 -3.69 -3.15 2.68
CA CYS A 61 -4.53 -4.22 3.24
C CYS A 61 -6.00 -4.10 2.80
N THR A 62 -6.51 -2.88 2.60
CA THR A 62 -7.90 -2.63 2.17
C THR A 62 -8.06 -2.33 0.68
N ASN A 63 -6.98 -2.42 -0.10
CA ASN A 63 -6.96 -2.19 -1.55
C ASN A 63 -7.50 -0.82 -2.01
N HIS A 64 -7.22 0.25 -1.25
CA HIS A 64 -7.65 1.60 -1.61
C HIS A 64 -6.62 2.29 -2.53
N VAL A 65 -6.66 1.94 -3.82
CA VAL A 65 -5.76 2.43 -4.89
C VAL A 65 -5.56 3.97 -4.90
N PRO A 66 -6.61 4.81 -4.79
CA PRO A 66 -6.42 6.27 -4.73
C PRO A 66 -5.61 6.72 -3.51
N VAL A 67 -5.93 6.19 -2.33
CA VAL A 67 -5.20 6.47 -1.09
C VAL A 67 -3.74 6.03 -1.19
N ILE A 68 -3.48 4.86 -1.76
CA ILE A 68 -2.11 4.37 -2.00
C ILE A 68 -1.34 5.40 -2.83
N THR A 69 -1.93 5.90 -3.93
CA THR A 69 -1.31 6.92 -4.76
C THR A 69 -1.00 8.20 -3.97
N THR A 70 -1.97 8.69 -3.21
CA THR A 70 -1.85 9.92 -2.42
C THR A 70 -0.75 9.80 -1.36
N LEU A 71 -0.69 8.68 -0.64
CA LEU A 71 0.37 8.42 0.35
C LEU A 71 1.76 8.36 -0.27
N LEU A 72 1.89 7.75 -1.45
CA LEU A 72 3.19 7.68 -2.14
C LEU A 72 3.62 9.06 -2.63
N ARG A 73 2.68 9.90 -3.09
CA ARG A 73 2.90 11.33 -3.39
C ARG A 73 3.39 12.10 -2.18
N GLY A 74 2.85 11.78 -0.99
CA GLY A 74 3.34 12.28 0.28
C GLY A 74 4.72 11.75 0.69
N GLY A 75 5.28 10.74 0.01
CA GLY A 75 6.59 10.16 0.35
C GLY A 75 6.53 8.91 1.23
N ALA A 76 5.42 8.17 1.22
CA ALA A 76 5.33 6.88 1.89
C ALA A 76 6.35 5.87 1.32
N ARG A 77 6.94 5.09 2.22
CA ARG A 77 7.90 4.02 1.90
C ARG A 77 7.20 2.69 1.59
N VAL A 78 7.43 2.19 0.37
CA VAL A 78 6.87 0.90 -0.10
C VAL A 78 7.50 -0.32 0.58
N ASP A 79 8.71 -0.15 1.12
CA ASP A 79 9.54 -1.18 1.76
C ASP A 79 9.44 -1.17 3.29
N ALA A 80 8.62 -0.28 3.87
CA ALA A 80 8.45 -0.19 5.31
C ALA A 80 8.00 -1.55 5.87
N LEU A 81 8.58 -1.98 6.99
CA LEU A 81 8.26 -3.24 7.63
C LEU A 81 7.37 -3.02 8.85
N ASP A 82 6.35 -3.83 9.04
CA ASP A 82 5.61 -3.92 10.30
C ASP A 82 6.39 -4.73 11.36
N ARG A 83 5.82 -4.94 12.55
CA ARG A 83 6.48 -5.74 13.62
C ARG A 83 6.64 -7.22 13.27
N ALA A 84 5.88 -7.73 12.29
CA ALA A 84 6.00 -9.08 11.78
C ALA A 84 6.96 -9.18 10.58
N GLY A 85 7.66 -8.10 10.22
CA GLY A 85 8.57 -8.06 9.07
C GLY A 85 7.84 -8.08 7.73
N ARG A 86 6.57 -7.68 7.69
CA ARG A 86 5.76 -7.63 6.47
C ARG A 86 5.76 -6.22 5.91
N THR A 87 5.83 -6.10 4.59
CA THR A 87 5.64 -4.82 3.88
C THR A 87 4.16 -4.56 3.58
N PRO A 88 3.77 -3.34 3.14
CA PRO A 88 2.41 -3.09 2.65
C PRO A 88 1.96 -4.09 1.59
N LEU A 89 2.86 -4.50 0.69
CA LEU A 89 2.55 -5.49 -0.35
C LEU A 89 2.32 -6.90 0.22
N HIS A 90 3.05 -7.29 1.28
CA HIS A 90 2.77 -8.54 1.99
C HIS A 90 1.34 -8.52 2.58
N LEU A 91 0.91 -7.38 3.14
CA LEU A 91 -0.43 -7.26 3.71
C LEU A 91 -1.52 -7.32 2.64
N ALA A 92 -1.34 -6.61 1.52
CA ALA A 92 -2.23 -6.69 0.37
C ALA A 92 -2.44 -8.15 -0.06
N LYS A 93 -1.37 -8.93 -0.18
CA LYS A 93 -1.43 -10.36 -0.51
C LYS A 93 -2.13 -11.18 0.60
N SER A 94 -1.79 -10.96 1.86
CA SER A 94 -2.30 -11.76 2.99
C SER A 94 -3.80 -11.59 3.21
N LYS A 95 -4.33 -10.37 3.05
CA LYS A 95 -5.77 -10.12 3.17
C LYS A 95 -6.54 -10.92 2.11
N LEU A 96 -6.01 -10.96 0.90
CA LEU A 96 -6.59 -11.73 -0.20
C LEU A 96 -6.56 -13.22 0.10
N ASN A 97 -5.49 -13.73 0.73
CA ASN A 97 -5.43 -15.14 1.15
C ASN A 97 -6.43 -15.50 2.25
N ILE A 98 -6.70 -14.59 3.19
CA ILE A 98 -7.72 -14.82 4.23
C ILE A 98 -9.13 -14.79 3.63
N LEU A 99 -9.36 -13.97 2.60
CA LEU A 99 -10.62 -13.97 1.84
C LEU A 99 -10.77 -15.19 0.91
N GLN A 100 -9.67 -15.91 0.60
CA GLN A 100 -9.66 -17.11 -0.27
C GLN A 100 -10.27 -18.36 0.39
N GLU A 101 -10.28 -18.49 1.72
CA GLU A 101 -10.79 -19.70 2.39
C GLU A 101 -12.32 -19.89 2.25
N GLY A 102 -13.05 -18.93 1.68
CA GLY A 102 -14.51 -18.97 1.56
C GLY A 102 -15.10 -18.99 0.14
N LEU A 103 -14.35 -18.67 -0.93
CA LEU A 103 -14.91 -18.45 -2.27
C LEU A 103 -13.97 -18.99 -3.37
N SER A 104 -14.32 -20.14 -3.94
CA SER A 104 -13.58 -20.83 -5.02
C SER A 104 -13.72 -20.20 -6.41
N HIS A 105 -14.56 -19.16 -6.57
CA HIS A 105 -14.76 -18.52 -7.87
C HIS A 105 -14.04 -17.17 -7.95
N SER A 106 -13.01 -17.15 -8.79
CA SER A 106 -12.23 -15.99 -9.29
C SER A 106 -10.92 -15.65 -8.59
N LEU A 107 -10.04 -16.66 -8.45
CA LEU A 107 -8.60 -16.47 -8.23
C LEU A 107 -7.99 -15.42 -9.20
N GLU A 108 -8.49 -15.30 -10.43
CA GLU A 108 -7.97 -14.37 -11.43
C GLU A 108 -8.39 -12.91 -11.20
N ALA A 109 -9.62 -12.61 -10.78
CA ALA A 109 -10.01 -11.23 -10.48
C ALA A 109 -9.23 -10.67 -9.28
N VAL A 110 -9.02 -11.51 -8.26
CA VAL A 110 -8.28 -11.14 -7.03
C VAL A 110 -6.78 -10.98 -7.29
N ARG A 111 -6.20 -11.84 -8.15
CA ARG A 111 -4.82 -11.68 -8.63
C ARG A 111 -4.64 -10.42 -9.45
N LEU A 112 -5.68 -9.99 -10.18
CA LEU A 112 -5.67 -8.77 -10.98
C LEU A 112 -5.59 -7.51 -10.10
N GLU A 113 -6.22 -7.51 -8.92
CA GLU A 113 -6.19 -6.37 -7.99
C GLU A 113 -4.80 -6.11 -7.39
N VAL A 114 -4.07 -7.15 -6.97
CA VAL A 114 -2.66 -6.98 -6.53
C VAL A 114 -1.77 -6.55 -7.68
N LYS A 115 -1.98 -7.14 -8.87
CA LYS A 115 -1.27 -6.72 -10.08
C LYS A 115 -1.52 -5.24 -10.37
N GLN A 116 -2.72 -4.74 -10.12
CA GLN A 116 -3.07 -3.33 -10.30
C GLN A 116 -2.33 -2.43 -9.32
N ILE A 117 -2.23 -2.82 -8.03
CA ILE A 117 -1.40 -2.11 -7.06
C ILE A 117 0.07 -2.08 -7.51
N ILE A 118 0.65 -3.23 -7.87
CA ILE A 118 2.05 -3.33 -8.32
C ILE A 118 2.30 -2.47 -9.57
N GLN A 119 1.41 -2.56 -10.57
CA GLN A 119 1.55 -1.81 -11.82
C GLN A 119 1.47 -0.30 -11.58
N MET A 120 0.51 0.14 -10.76
CA MET A 120 0.40 1.53 -10.36
C MET A 120 1.65 2.01 -9.62
N LEU A 121 2.17 1.23 -8.66
CA LEU A 121 3.38 1.56 -7.93
C LEU A 121 4.58 1.75 -8.88
N ARG A 122 4.73 0.86 -9.87
CA ARG A 122 5.78 0.97 -10.90
C ARG A 122 5.67 2.24 -11.73
N GLU A 123 4.48 2.53 -12.25
CA GLU A 123 4.22 3.72 -13.07
C GLU A 123 4.43 5.01 -12.27
N TYR A 124 4.01 5.00 -11.01
CA TYR A 124 4.19 6.13 -10.10
C TYR A 124 5.68 6.42 -9.85
N LEU A 125 6.48 5.38 -9.56
CA LEU A 125 7.91 5.52 -9.30
C LEU A 125 8.68 5.93 -10.55
N GLU A 126 8.28 5.42 -11.73
CA GLU A 126 8.85 5.81 -13.02
C GLU A 126 8.62 7.30 -13.32
N ARG A 127 7.38 7.79 -13.16
CA ARG A 127 7.03 9.20 -13.40
C ARG A 127 7.80 10.18 -12.53
N LEU A 128 8.22 9.77 -11.35
CA LEU A 128 8.99 10.59 -10.42
C LEU A 128 10.51 10.37 -10.50
N GLY A 129 10.99 9.51 -11.41
CA GLY A 129 12.42 9.17 -11.49
C GLY A 129 12.95 8.49 -10.22
N ARG A 130 12.08 7.89 -9.40
CA ARG A 130 12.43 7.21 -8.14
C ARG A 130 12.94 5.79 -8.42
N HIS A 131 14.00 5.69 -9.20
CA HIS A 131 14.54 4.41 -9.71
C HIS A 131 14.96 3.43 -8.60
N GLU A 132 15.53 3.93 -7.49
CA GLU A 132 15.91 3.08 -6.35
C GLU A 132 14.68 2.45 -5.68
N GLN A 133 13.62 3.23 -5.45
CA GLN A 133 12.38 2.70 -4.87
C GLN A 133 11.67 1.75 -5.84
N LYS A 134 11.82 1.96 -7.16
CA LYS A 134 11.32 1.05 -8.19
C LYS A 134 12.06 -0.27 -8.17
N GLU A 135 13.39 -0.24 -8.04
CA GLU A 135 14.22 -1.43 -7.89
C GLU A 135 13.88 -2.19 -6.60
N GLN A 136 13.72 -1.48 -5.48
CA GLN A 136 13.26 -2.08 -4.21
C GLN A 136 11.88 -2.74 -4.35
N LEU A 137 10.95 -2.12 -5.09
CA LEU A 137 9.65 -2.68 -5.39
C LEU A 137 9.77 -3.95 -6.25
N ASP A 138 10.63 -3.95 -7.26
CA ASP A 138 10.83 -5.10 -8.15
C ASP A 138 11.53 -6.27 -7.44
N ASP A 139 12.51 -5.99 -6.56
CA ASP A 139 13.12 -6.98 -5.66
C ASP A 139 12.09 -7.55 -4.68
N LEU A 140 11.26 -6.69 -4.08
CA LEU A 140 10.15 -7.11 -3.22
C LEU A 140 9.15 -8.00 -3.98
N CYS A 141 8.79 -7.64 -5.22
CA CYS A 141 7.91 -8.46 -6.06
C CYS A 141 8.54 -9.82 -6.36
N SER A 142 9.84 -9.87 -6.60
CA SER A 142 10.59 -11.11 -6.86
C SER A 142 10.61 -12.02 -5.63
N LYS A 143 10.92 -11.46 -4.45
CA LYS A 143 10.89 -12.17 -3.15
C LYS A 143 9.50 -12.70 -2.81
N LEU A 144 8.46 -11.97 -3.20
CA LEU A 144 7.07 -12.37 -2.98
C LEU A 144 6.52 -13.37 -4.00
N GLN A 145 7.35 -13.80 -4.97
CA GLN A 145 6.96 -14.63 -6.12
C GLN A 145 5.83 -14.02 -6.96
N MET A 146 5.80 -12.69 -7.08
CA MET A 146 4.76 -11.91 -7.77
C MET A 146 5.17 -11.40 -9.16
N THR A 147 6.39 -11.69 -9.61
CA THR A 147 6.85 -11.28 -10.95
C THR A 147 6.05 -11.98 -12.04
N SER A 148 5.63 -11.17 -13.01
CA SER A 148 4.88 -11.51 -14.21
C SER A 148 5.25 -12.89 -14.77
N THR A 149 4.25 -13.76 -14.90
CA THR A 149 4.25 -14.84 -15.89
C THR A 149 4.36 -14.21 -17.28
N LYS A 150 5.57 -13.89 -17.72
CA LYS A 150 5.89 -13.93 -19.15
C LYS A 150 6.66 -15.23 -19.37
N GLU A 151 6.14 -16.02 -20.31
CA GLU A 151 6.83 -17.11 -21.00
C GLU A 151 7.08 -18.41 -20.21
N GLN A 152 6.03 -19.21 -20.06
CA GLN A 152 6.13 -20.60 -20.55
C GLN A 152 5.66 -20.61 -22.02
N VAL A 153 6.47 -20.03 -22.90
CA VAL A 153 6.46 -20.37 -24.33
C VAL A 153 7.93 -20.47 -24.72
N GLY A 154 8.37 -21.68 -25.06
CA GLY A 154 9.74 -22.03 -25.42
C GLY A 154 10.33 -23.01 -24.41
N SER A 155 10.60 -24.28 -24.69
CA SER A 155 10.54 -25.03 -25.94
C SER A 155 10.37 -26.50 -25.56
N THR A 156 9.29 -27.15 -25.97
CA THR A 156 9.44 -28.55 -26.40
C THR A 156 9.88 -28.49 -27.85
N GLU A 157 11.19 -28.37 -28.06
CA GLU A 157 11.79 -29.00 -29.22
C GLU A 157 11.44 -30.49 -29.15
N LEU A 158 10.59 -30.93 -30.07
CA LEU A 158 10.58 -32.32 -30.49
C LEU A 158 10.75 -32.28 -32.02
N LEU A 159 12.00 -32.48 -32.42
CA LEU A 159 12.32 -33.25 -33.61
C LEU A 159 11.76 -34.67 -33.45
#